data_AF-A0A7W7P2I4-F1
#
_entry.id   AF-A0A7W7P2I4-F1
#
_cell.length_a   1.000
_cell.length_b   1.000
_cell.length_c   1.000
_cell.angle_alpha   90.00
_cell.angle_beta   90.00
_cell.angle_gamma   90.00
#
_symmetry.space_group_name_H-M   'P 1'
#
loop_
_entity.id
_entity.type
_entity.pdbx_description
1 polymer ?
#
loop_
_entity_poly.entity_id
_entity_poly.type
_entity_poly.pdbx_seq_one_letter_code
_entity_poly.pdbx_strand_id
1 'polypeptide(L)' 'MRLRCFFLGCVWDEGSLTEVGRVPMLCQRCTRCGAQRYLNPEPEI' A
#
# COMPACT_ATOMS: atom_id res chain seq x y z
N MET A 1 5.22 4.54 10.37
CA MET A 1 5.42 5.60 9.35
C MET A 1 6.72 6.35 9.64
N ARG A 2 7.61 6.57 8.64
CA ARG A 2 8.82 7.39 8.82
C ARG A 2 8.50 8.86 8.48
N LEU A 3 8.90 9.81 9.32
CA LEU A 3 8.65 11.27 9.16
C LEU A 3 8.87 11.80 7.73
N ARG A 4 9.90 11.30 7.03
CA ARG A 4 10.21 11.67 5.63
C ARG A 4 9.04 11.47 4.66
N CYS A 5 8.22 10.45 4.87
CA CYS A 5 7.06 10.16 4.03
C CYS A 5 5.90 11.15 4.26
N PHE A 6 5.78 11.69 5.47
CA PHE A 6 4.79 12.73 5.79
C PHE A 6 5.17 14.07 5.15
N PHE A 7 6.45 14.45 5.20
CA PHE A 7 6.92 15.74 4.66
C PHE A 7 7.03 15.78 3.13
N LEU A 8 7.33 14.65 2.48
CA LEU A 8 7.61 14.61 1.04
C LEU A 8 6.47 14.02 0.19
N GLY A 9 5.37 13.61 0.83
CA GLY A 9 4.29 12.84 0.19
C GLY A 9 4.71 11.39 -0.09
N CYS A 10 3.87 10.44 0.33
CA CYS A 10 4.03 9.04 -0.05
C CYS A 10 3.67 8.85 -1.53
N VAL A 11 4.55 8.19 -2.27
CA VAL A 11 4.25 7.65 -3.59
C VAL A 11 4.13 6.14 -3.43
N TRP A 12 2.91 5.63 -3.63
CA TRP A 12 2.61 4.20 -3.55
C TRP A 12 2.81 3.57 -4.92
N ASP A 13 3.30 2.33 -4.95
CA ASP A 13 3.30 1.53 -6.16
C ASP A 13 1.86 1.16 -6.58
N GLU A 14 1.71 0.60 -7.79
CA GLU A 14 0.41 0.04 -8.25
C GLU A 14 -0.15 -0.97 -7.24
N GLY A 15 0.74 -1.67 -6.55
CA GLY A 15 0.42 -2.68 -5.56
C GLY A 15 0.33 -4.06 -6.19
N SER A 16 0.48 -5.06 -5.35
CA SER A 16 0.36 -6.47 -5.72
C SER A 16 -0.80 -7.09 -4.97
N LEU A 17 -1.63 -7.83 -5.69
CA LEU A 17 -2.64 -8.68 -5.06
C LEU A 17 -1.94 -9.76 -4.23
N THR A 18 -2.27 -9.80 -2.95
CA THR A 18 -1.77 -10.78 -1.98
C THR A 18 -2.93 -11.31 -1.16
N GLU A 19 -2.77 -12.49 -0.57
CA GLU A 19 -3.74 -13.01 0.39
C GLU A 19 -3.26 -12.76 1.81
N VAL A 20 -4.09 -12.11 2.64
CA VAL A 20 -3.85 -11.94 4.08
C VAL A 20 -4.93 -12.72 4.80
N GLY A 21 -4.58 -13.84 5.42
CA GLY A 21 -5.54 -14.66 6.15
C GLY A 21 -6.69 -15.20 5.29
N ARG A 22 -6.41 -15.54 4.01
CA ARG A 22 -7.39 -15.95 2.98
C ARG A 22 -8.31 -14.85 2.46
N VAL A 23 -8.04 -13.59 2.80
CA VAL A 23 -8.72 -12.44 2.21
C VAL A 23 -7.80 -11.82 1.15
N PRO A 24 -8.23 -11.68 -0.11
CA PRO A 24 -7.46 -10.98 -1.11
C PRO A 24 -7.33 -9.51 -0.69
N MET A 25 -6.11 -8.99 -0.72
CA MET A 25 -5.73 -7.65 -0.31
C MET A 25 -4.80 -7.07 -1.37
N LEU A 26 -4.97 -5.79 -1.71
CA LEU A 26 -3.99 -5.06 -2.50
C LEU A 26 -2.90 -4.56 -1.55
N CYS A 27 -1.72 -5.16 -1.63
CA CYS A 27 -0.54 -4.72 -0.89
C CYS A 27 0.21 -3.67 -1.71
N GLN A 28 0.28 -2.45 -1.18
CA GLN A 28 1.05 -1.37 -1.78
C GLN A 28 2.24 -1.00 -0.92
N ARG A 29 3.39 -0.80 -1.56
CA ARG A 29 4.62 -0.33 -0.93
C ARG A 29 4.94 1.09 -1.37
N CYS A 30 5.23 1.94 -0.39
CA CYS A 30 5.74 3.27 -0.68
C CYS A 30 7.16 3.17 -1.25
N THR A 31 7.34 3.66 -2.48
CA THR A 31 8.63 3.62 -3.19
C THR A 31 9.72 4.46 -2.51
N ARG A 32 9.33 5.40 -1.64
CA ARG A 32 10.26 6.28 -0.90
C ARG A 32 10.70 5.73 0.45
N CYS A 33 9.77 5.39 1.34
CA CYS A 33 10.10 4.95 2.70
C CYS A 33 9.94 3.46 2.96
N GLY A 34 9.44 2.69 1.97
CA GLY A 34 9.20 1.26 2.11
C GLY A 34 8.05 0.91 3.06
N ALA A 35 7.23 1.88 3.48
CA ALA A 35 6.02 1.61 4.24
C ALA A 35 5.07 0.74 3.41
N GLN A 36 4.42 -0.22 4.04
CA GLN A 36 3.43 -1.09 3.41
C GLN A 36 2.03 -0.70 3.88
N ARG A 37 1.06 -0.79 2.98
CA ARG A 37 -0.36 -0.69 3.30
C ARG A 37 -1.13 -1.81 2.60
N TYR A 38 -2.17 -2.30 3.26
CA TYR A 38 -3.07 -3.32 2.73
C TYR A 38 -4.42 -2.67 2.53
N LEU A 39 -4.91 -2.68 1.30
CA LEU A 39 -6.20 -2.15 0.92
C LEU A 39 -7.10 -3.32 0.53
N ASN A 40 -8.39 -3.20 0.82
CA ASN A 40 -9.37 -4.12 0.26
C ASN A 40 -9.39 -3.93 -1.26
N PRO A 41 -9.29 -4.98 -2.08
CA PRO A 41 -9.52 -4.90 -3.51
C PRO A 41 -11.03 -4.73 -3.74
N GLU A 42 -11.59 -3.60 -3.31
CA GLU A 42 -12.99 -3.25 -3.57
C GLU A 42 -13.13 -2.62 -4.96
N PRO A 43 -14.30 -2.80 -5.59
CA PRO A 43 -14.49 -2.58 -7.02
C PRO A 43 -14.42 -1.09 -7.33
N GLU A 44 -13.78 -0.76 -8.46
CA GLU A 44 -13.86 0.55 -9.09
C GLU A 44 -15.34 0.97 -9.18
N ILE A 45 -15.69 2.12 -8.57
CA ILE A 45 -16.98 2.80 -8.74
C ILE A 45 -16.92 3.66 -9.99
#